data_AF-A0A7X5TDX6-F1
#
_entry.id   AF-A0A7X5TDX6-F1
#
_cell.length_a   1.000
_cell.length_b   1.000
_cell.length_c   1.000
_cell.angle_alpha   90.00
_cell.angle_beta   90.00
_cell.angle_gamma   90.00
#
_symmetry.space_group_name_H-M   'P 1'
#
loop_
_entity.id
_entity.type
_entity.pdbx_description
1 polymer ?
#
loop_
_entity_poly.entity_id
_entity_poly.type
_entity_poly.pdbx_seq_one_letter_code
_entity_poly.pdbx_strand_id
1 'polypeptide(L)'
;MTINHQVTNQLILSEGYLVIANKAIDKGRVEYAEKYTQFALECFQKASPDEHLALELGFLQERLQQLKLDVSLRMPTEVSSSEANFSPEVMSGFAPVGITRPKGVMNCWGNSLMQTITNSPALTRSILDSSNPNLKPIQSLIGIYHQAQQNPSGPIDASFGQILRLWASSASNNFSSQEDPADVFAEILFELGQTYTFQQELIYPDRKIASKDQQEPYILFEPKSNVLNFHDAFTGFFNSNVEGEFMKSLKFKTAPEDLVIKVKRDPNSNLEVLRIPETYDLHSSLTINNEKVSYALTGCLIFYGDHNNGHYISLQKKPDGWYLINDHQVKKITDLQAINFRKSAYMFHYSKEQTTAPIPVVPVATTTTTTPDAPIIKNVAAPASWKMWALNGALAITANTCRFVFRTTVDYLFTKFKKD
;
A
#
# COMPACT_ATOMS: atom_id res chain seq x y z
N MET A 1 -38.85 -37.81 1.22
CA MET A 1 -38.28 -37.13 0.04
C MET A 1 -37.02 -37.88 -0.36
N THR A 2 -37.02 -38.54 -1.51
CA THR A 2 -35.81 -39.20 -2.03
C THR A 2 -35.04 -38.15 -2.81
N ILE A 3 -33.97 -37.60 -2.24
CA ILE A 3 -33.12 -36.64 -2.95
C ILE A 3 -32.47 -37.41 -4.12
N ASN A 4 -32.70 -36.94 -5.35
CA ASN A 4 -32.14 -37.57 -6.53
C ASN A 4 -30.61 -37.42 -6.50
N HIS A 5 -29.87 -38.54 -6.46
CA HIS A 5 -28.40 -38.57 -6.43
C HIS A 5 -27.74 -37.72 -7.51
N GLN A 6 -28.40 -37.53 -8.66
CA GLN A 6 -27.92 -36.68 -9.74
C GLN A 6 -27.86 -35.20 -9.33
N VAL A 7 -28.84 -34.73 -8.55
CA VAL A 7 -28.91 -33.35 -8.02
C VAL A 7 -27.78 -33.11 -7.03
N THR A 8 -27.61 -34.04 -6.08
CA THR A 8 -26.53 -33.99 -5.08
C THR A 8 -25.16 -33.92 -5.73
N ASN A 9 -24.93 -34.72 -6.78
CA ASN A 9 -23.65 -34.72 -7.48
C ASN A 9 -23.38 -33.39 -8.22
N GLN A 10 -24.40 -32.76 -8.80
CA GLN A 10 -24.23 -31.46 -9.46
C GLN A 10 -23.93 -30.33 -8.46
N LEU A 11 -24.55 -30.35 -7.27
CA LEU A 11 -24.26 -29.37 -6.22
C LEU A 11 -22.82 -29.51 -5.69
N ILE A 12 -22.36 -30.75 -5.43
CA ILE A 12 -20.97 -31.01 -5.00
C ILE A 12 -19.96 -30.51 -6.04
N LEU A 13 -20.24 -30.72 -7.33
CA LEU A 13 -19.37 -30.22 -8.40
C LEU A 13 -19.36 -28.69 -8.47
N SER A 14 -20.51 -28.03 -8.27
CA SER A 14 -20.61 -26.58 -8.21
C SER A 14 -19.73 -25.99 -7.09
N GLU A 15 -19.83 -26.53 -5.87
CA GLU A 15 -18.98 -26.11 -4.75
C GLU A 15 -17.48 -26.32 -5.06
N GLY A 16 -17.13 -27.46 -5.64
CA GLY A 16 -15.76 -27.74 -6.06
C GLY A 16 -15.22 -26.69 -7.03
N TYR A 17 -16.01 -26.27 -8.00
CA TYR A 17 -15.61 -25.22 -8.94
C TYR A 17 -15.51 -23.83 -8.30
N LEU A 18 -16.34 -23.51 -7.31
CA LEU A 18 -16.23 -22.25 -6.57
C LEU A 18 -14.96 -22.17 -5.74
N VAL A 19 -14.54 -23.28 -5.11
CA VAL A 19 -13.26 -23.34 -4.40
C VAL A 19 -12.08 -23.07 -5.35
N ILE A 20 -12.14 -23.64 -6.57
CA ILE A 20 -11.10 -23.41 -7.59
C ILE A 20 -11.14 -21.95 -8.07
N ALA A 21 -12.33 -21.38 -8.28
CA ALA A 21 -12.49 -19.99 -8.69
C ALA A 21 -11.93 -19.02 -7.66
N ASN A 22 -12.24 -19.21 -6.37
CA ASN A 22 -11.66 -18.43 -5.26
C ASN A 22 -10.14 -18.50 -5.28
N LYS A 23 -9.57 -19.70 -5.39
CA LYS A 23 -8.12 -19.89 -5.42
C LYS A 23 -7.46 -19.28 -6.66
N ALA A 24 -8.19 -19.15 -7.78
CA ALA A 24 -7.73 -18.45 -8.96
C ALA A 24 -7.72 -16.92 -8.74
N ILE A 25 -8.73 -16.38 -8.03
CA ILE A 25 -8.77 -14.97 -7.61
C ILE A 25 -7.59 -14.65 -6.70
N ASP A 26 -7.34 -15.48 -5.68
CA ASP A 26 -6.22 -15.31 -4.74
C ASP A 26 -4.86 -15.28 -5.45
N LYS A 27 -4.78 -15.91 -6.63
CA LYS A 27 -3.57 -15.97 -7.47
C LYS A 27 -3.57 -14.94 -8.61
N GLY A 28 -4.53 -14.02 -8.62
CA GLY A 28 -4.66 -12.98 -9.65
C GLY A 28 -5.08 -13.48 -11.04
N ARG A 29 -5.51 -14.75 -11.17
CA ARG A 29 -5.89 -15.42 -12.42
C ARG A 29 -7.39 -15.28 -12.69
N VAL A 30 -7.82 -14.05 -12.94
CA VAL A 30 -9.25 -13.69 -13.06
C VAL A 30 -9.95 -14.42 -14.22
N GLU A 31 -9.28 -14.66 -15.34
CA GLU A 31 -9.80 -15.46 -16.47
C GLU A 31 -10.13 -16.91 -16.08
N TYR A 32 -9.34 -17.51 -15.18
CA TYR A 32 -9.60 -18.84 -14.64
C TYR A 32 -10.73 -18.79 -13.62
N ALA A 33 -10.77 -17.75 -12.78
CA ALA A 33 -11.85 -17.55 -11.84
C ALA A 33 -13.19 -17.44 -12.57
N GLU A 34 -13.27 -16.63 -13.63
CA GLU A 34 -14.44 -16.48 -14.49
C GLU A 34 -14.88 -17.83 -15.06
N LYS A 35 -13.94 -18.56 -15.67
CA LYS A 35 -14.20 -19.88 -16.27
C LYS A 35 -14.75 -20.88 -15.24
N TYR A 36 -14.18 -20.94 -14.04
CA TYR A 36 -14.63 -21.87 -13.01
C TYR A 36 -15.94 -21.41 -12.34
N THR A 37 -16.18 -20.11 -12.19
CA THR A 37 -17.50 -19.58 -11.77
C THR A 37 -18.58 -19.91 -12.80
N GLN A 38 -18.27 -19.83 -14.11
CA GLN A 38 -19.18 -20.26 -15.17
C GLN A 38 -19.49 -21.77 -15.10
N PHE A 39 -18.50 -22.62 -14.83
CA PHE A 39 -18.75 -24.06 -14.63
C PHE A 39 -19.57 -24.37 -13.37
N ALA A 40 -19.34 -23.64 -12.27
CA ALA A 40 -20.18 -23.74 -11.08
C ALA A 40 -21.64 -23.39 -11.40
N LEU A 41 -21.85 -22.29 -12.14
CA LEU A 41 -23.17 -21.85 -12.59
C LEU A 41 -23.88 -22.91 -13.43
N GLU A 42 -23.18 -23.54 -14.39
CA GLU A 42 -23.75 -24.59 -15.24
C GLU A 42 -24.11 -25.87 -14.46
N CYS A 43 -23.30 -26.26 -13.48
CA CYS A 43 -23.62 -27.36 -12.58
C CYS A 43 -24.86 -27.05 -11.74
N PHE A 44 -24.93 -25.82 -11.21
CA PHE A 44 -26.04 -25.36 -10.39
C PHE A 44 -27.36 -25.32 -11.18
N GLN A 45 -27.35 -24.82 -12.43
CA GLN A 45 -28.51 -24.82 -13.33
C GLN A 45 -29.01 -26.23 -13.68
N LYS A 46 -28.11 -27.23 -13.73
CA LYS A 46 -28.46 -28.64 -13.96
C LYS A 46 -29.00 -29.34 -12.72
N ALA A 47 -28.76 -28.80 -11.53
CA ALA A 47 -29.12 -29.43 -10.27
C ALA A 47 -30.64 -29.36 -9.99
N SER A 48 -31.34 -28.25 -10.25
CA SER A 48 -32.82 -28.19 -10.24
C SER A 48 -33.33 -26.80 -10.64
N PRO A 49 -34.52 -26.65 -11.28
CA PRO A 49 -35.17 -25.36 -11.52
C PRO A 49 -35.98 -24.82 -10.33
N ASP A 50 -35.81 -25.39 -9.13
CA ASP A 50 -36.62 -25.07 -7.95
C ASP A 50 -36.36 -23.65 -7.43
N GLU A 51 -37.42 -22.91 -7.08
CA GLU A 51 -37.36 -21.48 -6.70
C GLU A 51 -36.45 -21.23 -5.47
N HIS A 52 -36.27 -22.24 -4.62
CA HIS A 52 -35.40 -22.16 -3.45
C HIS A 52 -33.90 -22.00 -3.78
N LEU A 53 -33.47 -22.41 -4.98
CA LEU A 53 -32.10 -22.25 -5.44
C LEU A 53 -31.91 -20.99 -6.32
N ALA A 54 -32.99 -20.28 -6.66
CA ALA A 54 -32.93 -19.07 -7.50
C ALA A 54 -32.08 -17.95 -6.88
N LEU A 55 -32.03 -17.87 -5.55
CA LEU A 55 -31.21 -16.90 -4.83
C LEU A 55 -29.71 -17.15 -5.03
N GLU A 56 -29.27 -18.41 -4.86
CA GLU A 56 -27.87 -18.83 -5.06
C GLU A 56 -27.46 -18.72 -6.53
N LEU A 57 -28.36 -19.04 -7.45
CA LEU A 57 -28.14 -18.82 -8.88
C LEU A 57 -27.93 -17.33 -9.19
N GLY A 58 -28.72 -16.44 -8.58
CA GLY A 58 -28.57 -14.99 -8.70
C GLY A 58 -27.21 -14.51 -8.22
N PHE A 59 -26.75 -14.98 -7.05
CA PHE A 59 -25.42 -14.66 -6.53
C PHE A 59 -24.29 -15.12 -7.47
N LEU A 60 -24.40 -16.31 -8.07
CA LEU A 60 -23.41 -16.80 -9.02
C LEU A 60 -23.38 -16.00 -10.32
N GLN A 61 -24.54 -15.58 -10.82
CA GLN A 61 -24.66 -14.75 -12.01
C GLN A 61 -24.07 -13.35 -11.78
N GLU A 62 -24.40 -12.72 -10.66
CA GLU A 62 -23.85 -11.41 -10.26
C GLU A 62 -22.32 -11.50 -10.12
N ARG A 63 -21.83 -12.54 -9.46
CA ARG A 63 -20.39 -12.79 -9.29
C ARG A 63 -19.66 -12.98 -10.62
N LEU A 64 -20.24 -13.74 -11.54
CA LEU A 64 -19.68 -13.93 -12.88
C LEU A 64 -19.67 -12.62 -13.67
N GLN A 65 -20.74 -11.81 -13.55
CA GLN A 65 -20.82 -10.51 -14.21
C GLN A 65 -19.76 -9.55 -13.68
N GLN A 66 -19.50 -9.56 -12.37
CA GLN A 66 -18.41 -8.79 -11.77
C GLN A 66 -17.04 -9.23 -12.29
N LEU A 67 -16.77 -10.55 -12.34
CA LEU A 67 -15.51 -11.07 -12.88
C LEU A 67 -15.31 -10.70 -14.35
N LYS A 68 -16.38 -10.74 -15.16
CA LYS A 68 -16.35 -10.27 -16.56
C LYS A 68 -16.06 -8.78 -16.68
N LEU A 69 -16.60 -7.98 -15.77
CA LEU A 69 -16.30 -6.54 -15.69
C LEU A 69 -14.83 -6.33 -15.34
N ASP A 70 -14.29 -7.06 -14.37
CA ASP A 70 -12.90 -6.99 -13.94
C ASP A 70 -11.93 -7.43 -15.04
N VAL A 71 -12.30 -8.45 -15.84
CA VAL A 71 -11.54 -8.87 -17.04
C VAL A 71 -11.61 -7.81 -18.15
N SER A 72 -12.79 -7.22 -18.39
CA SER A 72 -12.99 -6.16 -19.40
C SER A 72 -12.24 -4.87 -19.06
N LEU A 73 -12.21 -4.49 -17.77
CA LEU A 73 -11.46 -3.35 -17.24
C LEU A 73 -9.94 -3.58 -17.23
N ARG A 74 -9.48 -4.84 -17.37
CA ARG A 74 -8.06 -5.21 -17.46
C ARG A 74 -7.46 -5.11 -18.87
N MET A 75 -8.19 -4.57 -19.85
CA MET A 75 -7.61 -4.25 -21.16
C MET A 75 -7.56 -2.74 -21.42
N PRO A 76 -6.61 -2.00 -20.79
CA PRO A 76 -5.63 -1.34 -21.63
C PRO A 76 -4.75 -2.44 -22.22
N THR A 77 -4.65 -2.50 -23.55
CA THR A 77 -3.47 -3.05 -24.25
C THR A 77 -2.25 -2.85 -23.37
N GLU A 78 -1.46 -3.92 -23.12
CA GLU A 78 -0.15 -3.82 -22.48
C GLU A 78 0.43 -2.46 -22.82
N VAL A 79 0.48 -1.56 -21.83
CA VAL A 79 1.26 -0.35 -21.98
C VAL A 79 2.64 -0.91 -22.18
N SER A 80 3.04 -0.95 -23.45
CA SER A 80 4.36 -1.31 -23.89
C SER A 80 5.30 -0.73 -22.86
N SER A 81 6.07 -1.59 -22.20
CA SER A 81 7.12 -1.22 -21.27
C SER A 81 8.26 -0.45 -21.97
N SER A 82 7.98 0.23 -23.08
CA SER A 82 8.72 1.37 -23.58
C SER A 82 8.70 2.46 -22.52
N GLU A 83 9.61 2.35 -21.57
CA GLU A 83 10.40 3.44 -20.99
C GLU A 83 9.71 4.80 -20.90
N ALA A 84 8.49 4.84 -20.35
CA ALA A 84 8.03 6.05 -19.72
C ALA A 84 8.93 6.21 -18.49
N ASN A 85 10.02 6.97 -18.65
CA ASN A 85 10.95 7.34 -17.60
C ASN A 85 10.21 8.19 -16.56
N PHE A 86 9.40 7.56 -15.72
CA PHE A 86 8.77 8.20 -14.58
C PHE A 86 9.84 8.40 -13.50
N SER A 87 10.53 9.55 -13.54
CA SER A 87 11.34 9.97 -12.39
C SER A 87 10.40 10.49 -11.31
N PRO A 88 10.34 9.86 -10.11
CA PRO A 88 9.50 10.33 -9.01
C PRO A 88 9.81 11.77 -8.57
N GLU A 89 11.05 12.23 -8.79
CA GLU A 89 11.46 13.62 -8.56
C GLU A 89 10.70 14.58 -9.47
N VAL A 90 10.58 14.26 -10.76
CA VAL A 90 9.81 15.08 -11.72
C VAL A 90 8.35 15.11 -11.32
N MET A 91 7.82 13.99 -10.79
CA MET A 91 6.43 13.89 -10.38
C MET A 91 6.07 14.75 -9.17
N SER A 92 7.04 15.03 -8.29
CA SER A 92 6.85 15.93 -7.14
C SER A 92 6.52 17.37 -7.52
N GLY A 93 6.82 17.79 -8.76
CA GLY A 93 6.53 19.13 -9.27
C GLY A 93 5.10 19.34 -9.77
N PHE A 94 4.31 18.28 -10.00
CA PHE A 94 2.94 18.42 -10.47
C PHE A 94 1.95 18.62 -9.32
N ALA A 95 0.89 19.38 -9.60
CA ALA A 95 -0.26 19.46 -8.71
C ALA A 95 -0.85 18.07 -8.46
N PRO A 96 -1.38 17.79 -7.27
CA PRO A 96 -2.05 16.52 -7.00
C PRO A 96 -3.35 16.40 -7.80
N VAL A 97 -3.73 15.16 -8.12
CA VAL A 97 -4.99 14.85 -8.80
C VAL A 97 -5.95 14.22 -7.81
N GLY A 98 -7.22 14.63 -7.85
CA GLY A 98 -8.25 14.08 -6.98
C GLY A 98 -8.62 12.64 -7.37
N ILE A 99 -9.08 11.85 -6.40
CA ILE A 99 -9.54 10.47 -6.62
C ILE A 99 -11.03 10.40 -6.27
N THR A 100 -11.85 9.95 -7.21
CA THR A 100 -13.30 9.87 -7.01
C THR A 100 -13.63 8.80 -5.98
N ARG A 101 -14.58 9.11 -5.08
CA ARG A 101 -15.14 8.13 -4.15
C ARG A 101 -16.39 7.51 -4.77
N PRO A 102 -16.51 6.17 -4.86
CA PRO A 102 -17.73 5.56 -5.35
C PRO A 102 -18.89 5.88 -4.39
N LYS A 103 -20.09 6.11 -4.93
CA LYS A 103 -21.27 6.40 -4.10
C LYS A 103 -21.54 5.19 -3.18
N GLY A 104 -21.63 5.44 -1.87
CA GLY A 104 -21.90 4.40 -0.87
C GLY A 104 -20.68 3.57 -0.45
N VAL A 105 -19.48 3.85 -0.96
CA VAL A 105 -18.25 3.14 -0.57
C VAL A 105 -17.39 4.04 0.32
N MET A 106 -17.08 3.55 1.53
CA MET A 106 -16.21 4.21 2.50
C MET A 106 -14.72 4.02 2.12
N ASN A 107 -14.22 4.76 1.12
CA ASN A 107 -12.84 4.62 0.64
C ASN A 107 -11.98 5.90 0.71
N CYS A 108 -12.43 6.94 1.42
CA CYS A 108 -11.63 8.15 1.56
C CYS A 108 -10.28 7.91 2.27
N TRP A 109 -10.19 6.87 3.11
CA TRP A 109 -8.96 6.41 3.73
C TRP A 109 -7.93 5.97 2.68
N GLY A 110 -8.34 5.14 1.73
CA GLY A 110 -7.47 4.61 0.68
C GLY A 110 -7.04 5.69 -0.30
N ASN A 111 -7.95 6.61 -0.64
CA ASN A 111 -7.62 7.79 -1.44
C ASN A 111 -6.53 8.61 -0.74
N SER A 112 -6.72 8.97 0.54
CA SER A 112 -5.77 9.77 1.32
C SER A 112 -4.41 9.06 1.50
N LEU A 113 -4.41 7.73 1.62
CA LEU A 113 -3.19 6.93 1.68
C LEU A 113 -2.42 6.99 0.37
N MET A 114 -3.08 6.80 -0.77
CA MET A 114 -2.43 6.87 -2.09
C MET A 114 -1.85 8.25 -2.38
N GLN A 115 -2.55 9.30 -1.97
CA GLN A 115 -2.05 10.67 -2.00
C GLN A 115 -0.74 10.77 -1.20
N THR A 116 -0.66 10.13 -0.03
CA THR A 116 0.55 10.19 0.81
C THR A 116 1.71 9.42 0.18
N ILE A 117 1.47 8.23 -0.33
CA ILE A 117 2.48 7.39 -1.00
C ILE A 117 3.09 8.12 -2.19
N THR A 118 2.24 8.62 -3.10
CA THR A 118 2.66 9.32 -4.33
C THR A 118 3.31 10.68 -4.07
N ASN A 119 3.17 11.21 -2.86
CA ASN A 119 3.83 12.44 -2.45
C ASN A 119 5.26 12.21 -1.91
N SER A 120 5.66 10.97 -1.66
CA SER A 120 7.05 10.60 -1.34
C SER A 120 7.75 10.02 -2.57
N PRO A 121 8.74 10.73 -3.15
CA PRO A 121 9.53 10.19 -4.25
C PRO A 121 10.32 8.93 -3.87
N ALA A 122 10.86 8.87 -2.65
CA ALA A 122 11.68 7.75 -2.17
C ALA A 122 10.84 6.48 -1.96
N LEU A 123 9.71 6.60 -1.27
CA LEU A 123 8.76 5.49 -1.10
C LEU A 123 8.18 5.04 -2.44
N THR A 124 7.78 5.99 -3.29
CA THR A 124 7.22 5.69 -4.62
C THR A 124 8.22 4.89 -5.47
N ARG A 125 9.49 5.32 -5.51
CA ARG A 125 10.57 4.57 -6.16
C ARG A 125 10.69 3.17 -5.57
N SER A 126 10.75 3.06 -4.25
CA SER A 126 10.91 1.78 -3.55
C SER A 126 9.81 0.79 -3.89
N ILE A 127 8.56 1.27 -4.01
CA ILE A 127 7.42 0.45 -4.45
C ILE A 127 7.57 0.03 -5.91
N LEU A 128 7.91 0.96 -6.81
CA LEU A 128 8.05 0.68 -8.24
C LEU A 128 9.21 -0.27 -8.55
N ASP A 129 10.33 -0.15 -7.84
CA ASP A 129 11.53 -0.96 -8.02
C ASP A 129 11.42 -2.34 -7.33
N SER A 130 10.43 -2.53 -6.46
CA SER A 130 10.26 -3.78 -5.72
C SER A 130 9.89 -4.95 -6.64
N SER A 131 10.61 -6.07 -6.49
CA SER A 131 10.26 -7.34 -7.13
C SER A 131 9.16 -8.11 -6.38
N ASN A 132 8.66 -7.59 -5.25
CA ASN A 132 7.66 -8.27 -4.44
C ASN A 132 6.31 -8.33 -5.18
N PRO A 133 5.80 -9.52 -5.54
CA PRO A 133 4.54 -9.66 -6.27
C PRO A 133 3.34 -9.10 -5.51
N ASN A 134 3.40 -9.04 -4.18
CA ASN A 134 2.32 -8.48 -3.35
C ASN A 134 2.12 -6.98 -3.63
N LEU A 135 3.15 -6.25 -4.04
CA LEU A 135 3.07 -4.81 -4.28
C LEU A 135 2.60 -4.43 -5.70
N LYS A 136 2.43 -5.40 -6.60
CA LYS A 136 2.00 -5.14 -7.99
C LYS A 136 0.71 -4.33 -8.12
N PRO A 137 -0.34 -4.56 -7.30
CA PRO A 137 -1.53 -3.71 -7.36
C PRO A 137 -1.21 -2.24 -7.04
N ILE A 138 -0.35 -1.99 -6.04
CA ILE A 138 0.05 -0.63 -5.64
C ILE A 138 0.93 0.01 -6.73
N GLN A 139 1.85 -0.75 -7.35
CA GLN A 139 2.65 -0.28 -8.48
C GLN A 139 1.76 0.22 -9.63
N SER A 140 0.72 -0.54 -9.98
CA SER A 140 -0.26 -0.14 -11.00
C SER A 140 -1.01 1.14 -10.62
N LEU A 141 -1.41 1.27 -9.35
CA LEU A 141 -2.07 2.48 -8.85
C LEU A 141 -1.16 3.71 -8.93
N ILE A 142 0.12 3.58 -8.56
CA ILE A 142 1.10 4.66 -8.71
C ILE A 142 1.21 5.07 -10.19
N GLY A 143 1.29 4.11 -11.11
CA GLY A 143 1.36 4.37 -12.55
C GLY A 143 0.14 5.15 -13.07
N ILE A 144 -1.07 4.72 -12.71
CA ILE A 144 -2.32 5.40 -13.06
C ILE A 144 -2.33 6.83 -12.49
N TYR A 145 -1.94 6.99 -11.23
CA TYR A 145 -1.91 8.29 -10.58
C TYR A 145 -0.94 9.25 -11.26
N HIS A 146 0.28 8.81 -11.55
CA HIS A 146 1.28 9.62 -12.25
C HIS A 146 0.84 10.00 -13.67
N GLN A 147 0.24 9.07 -14.42
CA GLN A 147 -0.29 9.38 -15.74
C GLN A 147 -1.37 10.48 -15.67
N ALA A 148 -2.25 10.42 -14.67
CA ALA A 148 -3.27 11.43 -14.45
C ALA A 148 -2.69 12.79 -14.03
N GLN A 149 -1.60 12.82 -13.26
CA GLN A 149 -0.90 14.08 -12.93
C GLN A 149 -0.26 14.74 -14.15
N GLN A 150 0.31 13.95 -15.06
CA GLN A 150 0.92 14.47 -16.30
C GLN A 150 -0.13 14.95 -17.30
N ASN A 151 -1.26 14.27 -17.38
CA ASN A 151 -2.34 14.56 -18.33
C ASN A 151 -3.67 14.73 -17.58
N PRO A 152 -3.86 15.84 -16.86
CA PRO A 152 -5.04 16.03 -16.03
C PRO A 152 -6.30 16.18 -16.90
N SER A 153 -7.09 15.11 -16.99
CA SER A 153 -8.39 15.08 -17.67
C SER A 153 -9.58 15.12 -16.70
N GLY A 154 -9.31 15.18 -15.40
CA GLY A 154 -10.31 15.09 -14.34
C GLY A 154 -9.81 14.25 -13.16
N PRO A 155 -10.68 13.97 -12.17
CA PRO A 155 -10.34 13.08 -11.08
C PRO A 155 -10.20 11.64 -11.57
N ILE A 156 -9.35 10.86 -10.90
CA ILE A 156 -9.19 9.43 -11.16
C ILE A 156 -10.47 8.71 -10.78
N ASP A 157 -10.83 7.68 -11.56
CA ASP A 157 -12.05 6.91 -11.35
C ASP A 157 -12.07 6.15 -10.01
N ALA A 158 -13.28 5.87 -9.54
CA ALA A 158 -13.57 5.26 -8.26
C ALA A 158 -13.05 3.80 -8.12
N SER A 159 -12.86 3.09 -9.23
CA SER A 159 -12.24 1.75 -9.28
C SER A 159 -10.82 1.74 -8.69
N PHE A 160 -10.10 2.86 -8.77
CA PHE A 160 -8.78 3.05 -8.17
C PHE A 160 -8.76 2.70 -6.68
N GLY A 161 -9.78 3.19 -5.96
CA GLY A 161 -9.93 2.96 -4.54
C GLY A 161 -10.21 1.50 -4.18
N GLN A 162 -10.96 0.80 -5.03
CA GLN A 162 -11.32 -0.61 -4.80
C GLN A 162 -10.11 -1.53 -4.90
N ILE A 163 -9.17 -1.24 -5.81
CA ILE A 163 -7.93 -2.03 -5.95
C ILE A 163 -7.11 -1.98 -4.66
N LEU A 164 -6.91 -0.79 -4.10
CA LEU A 164 -6.18 -0.64 -2.84
C LEU A 164 -6.91 -1.34 -1.69
N ARG A 165 -8.25 -1.21 -1.64
CA ARG A 165 -9.07 -1.88 -0.63
C ARG A 165 -8.93 -3.40 -0.71
N LEU A 166 -9.05 -3.99 -1.89
CA LEU A 166 -8.89 -5.43 -2.10
C LEU A 166 -7.49 -5.91 -1.74
N TRP A 167 -6.47 -5.13 -2.08
CA TRP A 167 -5.10 -5.41 -1.68
C TRP A 167 -4.98 -5.41 -0.15
N ALA A 168 -5.46 -4.36 0.52
CA ALA A 168 -5.41 -4.25 1.98
C ALA A 168 -6.16 -5.42 2.66
N SER A 169 -7.35 -5.80 2.15
CA SER A 169 -8.09 -6.97 2.63
C SER A 169 -7.32 -8.29 2.49
N SER A 170 -6.47 -8.40 1.48
CA SER A 170 -5.67 -9.61 1.24
C SER A 170 -4.41 -9.65 2.09
N ALA A 171 -3.88 -8.47 2.45
CA ALA A 171 -2.71 -8.33 3.31
C ALA A 171 -3.09 -8.47 4.80
N SER A 172 -4.26 -7.93 5.20
CA SER A 172 -4.75 -8.02 6.58
C SER A 172 -5.66 -9.23 6.80
N ASN A 173 -5.45 -9.98 7.89
CA ASN A 173 -6.35 -11.08 8.27
C ASN A 173 -7.68 -10.60 8.88
N ASN A 174 -7.84 -9.28 9.08
CA ASN A 174 -9.01 -8.66 9.70
C ASN A 174 -9.47 -7.52 8.82
N PHE A 175 -10.55 -7.74 8.08
CA PHE A 175 -11.12 -6.72 7.20
C PHE A 175 -12.34 -6.06 7.83
N SER A 176 -12.34 -4.73 7.85
CA SER A 176 -13.49 -3.93 8.23
C SER A 176 -13.96 -3.03 7.07
N SER A 177 -15.09 -2.35 7.24
CA SER A 177 -15.58 -1.40 6.23
C SER A 177 -14.72 -0.15 6.11
N GLN A 178 -13.90 0.16 7.12
CA GLN A 178 -12.95 1.27 7.15
C GLN A 178 -11.62 0.81 7.77
N GLU A 179 -10.57 0.72 6.96
CA GLU A 179 -9.22 0.45 7.47
C GLU A 179 -8.58 1.75 7.99
N ASP A 180 -7.70 1.64 8.99
CA ASP A 180 -6.82 2.76 9.37
C ASP A 180 -5.72 2.90 8.30
N PRO A 181 -5.65 4.04 7.58
CA PRO A 181 -4.61 4.26 6.57
C PRO A 181 -3.19 4.02 7.09
N ALA A 182 -2.92 4.28 8.37
CA ALA A 182 -1.60 4.13 8.95
C ALA A 182 -1.21 2.65 9.10
N ASP A 183 -2.18 1.77 9.33
CA ASP A 183 -1.93 0.34 9.45
C ASP A 183 -1.73 -0.27 8.05
N VAL A 184 -2.52 0.15 7.06
CA VAL A 184 -2.28 -0.23 5.66
C VAL A 184 -0.93 0.30 5.16
N PHE A 185 -0.53 1.52 5.55
CA PHE A 185 0.80 2.06 5.26
C PHE A 185 1.91 1.21 5.90
N ALA A 186 1.73 0.76 7.14
CA ALA A 186 2.67 -0.11 7.82
C ALA A 186 2.86 -1.45 7.10
N GLU A 187 1.79 -2.06 6.60
CA GLU A 187 1.87 -3.28 5.79
C GLU A 187 2.66 -3.05 4.50
N ILE A 188 2.50 -1.90 3.83
CA ILE A 188 3.31 -1.56 2.65
C ILE A 188 4.80 -1.48 3.01
N LEU A 189 5.14 -0.82 4.12
CA LEU A 189 6.53 -0.75 4.59
C LEU A 189 7.10 -2.12 4.97
N PHE A 190 6.28 -2.99 5.56
CA PHE A 190 6.67 -4.36 5.87
C PHE A 190 6.96 -5.18 4.61
N GLU A 191 6.09 -5.11 3.61
CA GLU A 191 6.26 -5.77 2.31
C GLU A 191 7.50 -5.25 1.53
N LEU A 192 7.93 -4.02 1.81
CA LEU A 192 9.17 -3.43 1.30
C LEU A 192 10.42 -3.79 2.12
N GLY A 193 10.25 -4.32 3.34
CA GLY A 193 11.35 -4.45 4.30
C GLY A 193 11.92 -3.11 4.77
N GLN A 194 11.11 -2.04 4.72
CA GLN A 194 11.50 -0.66 5.03
C GLN A 194 11.00 -0.17 6.38
N THR A 195 10.85 -1.08 7.36
CA THR A 195 10.53 -0.69 8.74
C THR A 195 11.72 0.01 9.42
N TYR A 196 11.42 0.92 10.34
CA TYR A 196 12.44 1.56 11.15
C TYR A 196 13.08 0.54 12.06
N THR A 197 14.40 0.45 12.02
CA THR A 197 15.16 -0.34 12.99
C THR A 197 15.74 0.58 14.06
N PHE A 198 15.23 0.45 15.27
CA PHE A 198 15.73 1.11 16.45
C PHE A 198 16.66 0.18 17.22
N GLN A 199 17.77 0.72 17.73
CA GLN A 199 18.47 0.11 18.85
C GLN A 199 17.83 0.61 20.14
N GLN A 200 17.25 -0.33 20.88
CA GLN A 200 16.75 -0.09 22.22
C GLN A 200 17.85 -0.39 23.23
N GLU A 201 18.21 0.61 24.03
CA GLU A 201 19.14 0.49 25.16
C GLU A 201 18.35 0.49 26.48
N LEU A 202 18.63 -0.49 27.34
CA LEU A 202 18.13 -0.58 28.71
C LEU A 202 19.25 -0.21 29.67
N ILE A 203 19.12 0.93 30.34
CA ILE A 203 20.13 1.50 31.22
C ILE A 203 19.70 1.27 32.67
N TYR A 204 20.41 0.39 33.36
CA TYR A 204 20.23 0.11 34.79
C TYR A 204 21.25 0.92 35.60
N PRO A 205 20.91 1.41 36.81
CA PRO A 205 21.85 2.12 37.67
C PRO A 205 23.14 1.34 37.96
N ASP A 206 23.02 0.03 38.21
CA ASP A 206 24.11 -0.82 38.72
C ASP A 206 24.48 -1.99 37.78
N ARG A 207 24.00 -2.02 36.53
CA ARG A 207 24.22 -3.15 35.61
C ARG A 207 24.68 -2.68 34.22
N LYS A 208 25.29 -3.60 33.47
CA LYS A 208 25.66 -3.37 32.07
C LYS A 208 24.41 -3.03 31.24
N ILE A 209 24.59 -2.13 30.29
CA ILE A 209 23.57 -1.75 29.30
C ILE A 209 23.23 -3.01 28.48
N ALA A 210 21.94 -3.37 28.46
CA ALA A 210 21.43 -4.36 27.52
C ALA A 210 20.92 -3.63 26.28
N SER A 211 21.21 -4.19 25.09
CA SER A 211 20.69 -3.64 23.84
C SER A 211 19.98 -4.71 23.03
N LYS A 212 18.88 -4.31 22.37
CA LYS A 212 18.17 -5.15 21.41
C LYS A 212 17.66 -4.31 20.26
N ASP A 213 17.47 -4.95 19.11
CA ASP A 213 16.84 -4.32 17.97
C ASP A 213 15.32 -4.36 18.13
N GLN A 214 14.67 -3.26 17.76
CA GLN A 214 13.22 -3.13 17.68
C GLN A 214 12.87 -2.61 16.29
N GLN A 215 11.92 -3.26 15.62
CA GLN A 215 11.41 -2.80 14.33
C GLN A 215 10.03 -2.19 14.51
N GLU A 216 9.81 -1.00 13.96
CA GLU A 216 8.49 -0.36 13.91
C GLU A 216 8.25 0.24 12.53
N PRO A 217 7.03 0.22 12.01
CA PRO A 217 6.70 0.84 10.73
C PRO A 217 6.63 2.36 10.81
N TYR A 218 6.33 2.92 11.98
CA TYR A 218 6.20 4.36 12.20
C TYR A 218 6.48 4.72 13.67
N ILE A 219 6.63 6.01 13.97
CA ILE A 219 6.66 6.51 15.34
C ILE A 219 5.22 6.74 15.81
N LEU A 220 4.85 6.17 16.97
CA LEU A 220 3.53 6.37 17.58
C LEU A 220 3.60 7.39 18.72
N PHE A 221 2.86 8.49 18.58
CA PHE A 221 2.61 9.43 19.67
C PHE A 221 1.32 9.06 20.40
N GLU A 222 1.45 8.78 21.70
CA GLU A 222 0.33 8.55 22.60
C GLU A 222 0.15 9.78 23.53
N PRO A 223 -0.75 10.71 23.17
CA PRO A 223 -0.97 11.92 23.95
C PRO A 223 -1.52 11.57 25.34
N LYS A 224 -0.90 12.15 26.38
CA LYS A 224 -1.39 12.05 27.78
C LYS A 224 -2.38 13.16 28.15
N SER A 225 -2.57 14.14 27.26
CA SER A 225 -3.47 15.28 27.46
C SER A 225 -4.09 15.70 26.13
N ASN A 226 -5.10 16.57 26.16
CA ASN A 226 -5.74 17.12 24.94
C ASN A 226 -4.85 18.11 24.17
N VAL A 227 -3.62 18.33 24.62
CA VAL A 227 -2.60 19.12 23.92
C VAL A 227 -1.34 18.28 23.78
N LEU A 228 -0.85 18.14 22.54
CA LEU A 228 0.39 17.45 22.24
C LEU A 228 1.40 18.44 21.66
N ASN A 229 2.47 18.76 22.40
CA ASN A 229 3.61 19.46 21.82
C ASN A 229 4.43 18.46 21.01
N PHE A 230 4.57 18.71 19.70
CA PHE A 230 5.27 17.80 18.79
C PHE A 230 6.70 17.51 19.22
N HIS A 231 7.47 18.52 19.62
CA HIS A 231 8.88 18.34 20.00
C HIS A 231 9.03 17.50 21.28
N ASP A 232 8.17 17.75 22.27
CA ASP A 232 8.19 17.03 23.54
C ASP A 232 7.76 15.57 23.33
N ALA A 233 6.74 15.34 22.48
CA ALA A 233 6.28 14.00 22.11
C ALA A 233 7.34 13.21 21.35
N PHE A 234 8.00 13.85 20.37
CA PHE A 234 9.07 13.23 19.60
C PHE A 234 10.25 12.87 20.51
N THR A 235 10.74 13.82 21.30
CA THR A 235 11.86 13.59 22.21
C THR A 235 11.51 12.55 23.28
N GLY A 236 10.29 12.57 23.80
CA GLY A 236 9.78 11.59 24.76
C GLY A 236 9.64 10.17 24.20
N PHE A 237 9.46 10.01 22.88
CA PHE A 237 9.47 8.69 22.24
C PHE A 237 10.86 8.04 22.35
N PHE A 238 11.94 8.80 22.07
CA PHE A 238 13.31 8.30 22.13
C PHE A 238 13.85 8.20 23.56
N ASN A 239 13.40 9.08 24.44
CA ASN A 239 13.74 9.10 25.85
C ASN A 239 12.58 8.50 26.64
N SER A 240 12.45 7.17 26.61
CA SER A 240 11.33 6.55 27.29
C SER A 240 11.47 6.73 28.81
N ASN A 241 10.31 6.90 29.45
CA ASN A 241 10.18 7.10 30.89
C ASN A 241 10.86 5.98 31.69
N VAL A 242 11.22 6.29 32.95
CA VAL A 242 11.67 5.30 33.93
C VAL A 242 10.59 4.24 34.10
N GLU A 243 10.83 3.03 33.60
CA GLU A 243 9.96 1.86 33.81
C GLU A 243 10.58 1.01 34.92
N GLY A 244 10.18 1.27 36.17
CA GLY A 244 10.75 0.59 37.33
C GLY A 244 12.21 0.99 37.59
N GLU A 245 13.14 0.04 37.50
CA GLU A 245 14.56 0.23 37.85
C GLU A 245 15.47 0.58 36.65
N PHE A 246 14.92 0.77 35.45
CA PHE A 246 15.73 1.08 34.27
C PHE A 246 15.15 2.23 33.45
N MET A 247 16.05 2.90 32.72
CA MET A 247 15.68 3.84 31.66
C MET A 247 15.75 3.14 30.31
N LYS A 248 14.72 3.33 29.49
CA LYS A 248 14.72 2.87 28.10
C LYS A 248 15.08 4.05 27.20
N SER A 249 16.05 3.86 26.32
CA SER A 249 16.39 4.81 25.26
C SER A 249 16.29 4.12 23.90
N LEU A 250 15.78 4.84 22.91
CA LEU A 250 15.77 4.40 21.53
C LEU A 250 16.72 5.28 20.71
N LYS A 251 17.35 4.68 19.72
CA LYS A 251 18.10 5.38 18.67
C LYS A 251 17.81 4.71 17.34
N PHE A 252 17.69 5.48 16.27
CA PHE A 252 17.69 4.94 14.93
C PHE A 252 19.04 4.28 14.63
N LYS A 253 19.02 3.08 14.05
CA LYS A 253 20.26 2.51 13.46
C LYS A 253 20.74 3.33 12.28
N THR A 254 19.79 3.70 11.43
CA THR A 254 19.97 4.54 10.25
C THR A 254 18.80 5.49 10.16
N ALA A 255 19.04 6.76 9.82
CA ALA A 255 17.98 7.72 9.61
C ALA A 255 17.14 7.33 8.37
N PRO A 256 15.81 7.14 8.49
CA PRO A 256 14.98 6.72 7.37
C PRO A 256 14.88 7.79 6.27
N GLU A 257 14.57 7.39 5.03
CA GLU A 257 14.30 8.34 3.95
C GLU A 257 12.95 9.05 4.12
N ASP A 258 11.96 8.34 4.67
CA ASP A 258 10.66 8.88 5.04
C ASP A 258 10.40 8.66 6.53
N LEU A 259 10.10 9.74 7.24
CA LEU A 259 9.77 9.77 8.65
C LEU A 259 8.25 9.96 8.83
N VAL A 260 7.60 8.91 9.32
CA VAL A 260 6.16 8.81 9.48
C VAL A 260 5.83 8.73 10.96
N ILE A 261 4.93 9.61 11.37
CA ILE A 261 4.52 9.77 12.75
C ILE A 261 3.01 9.64 12.82
N LYS A 262 2.53 8.60 13.50
CA LYS A 262 1.12 8.38 13.84
C LYS A 262 0.85 9.01 15.20
N VAL A 263 -0.24 9.75 15.33
CA VAL A 263 -0.77 10.24 16.60
C VAL A 263 -2.00 9.43 16.93
N LYS A 264 -1.96 8.73 18.06
CA LYS A 264 -3.12 8.03 18.61
C LYS A 264 -4.14 9.07 19.06
N ARG A 265 -5.25 9.17 18.35
CA ARG A 265 -6.36 10.06 18.68
C ARG A 265 -7.51 9.25 19.26
N ASP A 266 -8.03 9.68 20.40
CA ASP A 266 -9.36 9.28 20.83
C ASP A 266 -10.37 10.12 20.00
N PRO A 267 -11.33 9.51 19.29
CA PRO A 267 -12.30 10.27 18.51
C PRO A 267 -13.17 11.22 19.33
N ASN A 268 -13.26 11.03 20.65
CA ASN A 268 -13.95 11.96 21.53
C ASN A 268 -13.03 13.09 22.04
N SER A 269 -11.74 13.05 21.71
CA SER A 269 -10.78 14.07 22.14
C SER A 269 -10.72 15.24 21.18
N ASN A 270 -10.76 16.45 21.73
CA ASN A 270 -10.40 17.68 21.01
C ASN A 270 -8.87 17.85 20.97
N LEU A 271 -8.13 16.76 20.69
CA LEU A 271 -6.67 16.79 20.73
C LEU A 271 -6.13 17.79 19.70
N GLU A 272 -5.39 18.78 20.17
CA GLU A 272 -4.61 19.65 19.31
C GLU A 272 -3.13 19.28 19.36
N VAL A 273 -2.54 19.07 18.19
CA VAL A 273 -1.09 18.94 18.06
C VAL A 273 -0.49 20.32 17.80
N LEU A 274 0.30 20.81 18.75
CA LEU A 274 0.93 22.12 18.70
C LEU A 274 2.35 22.05 18.16
N ARG A 275 2.77 23.15 17.53
CA ARG A 275 4.15 23.40 17.09
C ARG A 275 4.67 22.32 16.13
N ILE A 276 3.82 21.86 15.21
CA ILE A 276 4.21 20.94 14.14
C ILE A 276 5.18 21.68 13.21
N PRO A 277 6.46 21.30 13.16
CA PRO A 277 7.44 22.03 12.38
C PRO A 277 7.32 21.67 10.89
N GLU A 278 7.59 22.64 10.00
CA GLU A 278 7.71 22.34 8.57
C GLU A 278 9.04 21.66 8.23
N THR A 279 10.08 21.96 9.00
CA THR A 279 11.38 21.31 8.91
C THR A 279 11.76 20.78 10.28
N TYR A 280 12.17 19.51 10.34
CA TYR A 280 12.58 18.85 11.57
C TYR A 280 14.02 18.35 11.45
N ASP A 281 14.91 18.99 12.20
CA ASP A 281 16.30 18.54 12.33
C ASP A 281 16.37 17.36 13.30
N LEU A 282 16.64 16.16 12.79
CA LEU A 282 16.93 14.99 13.60
C LEU A 282 18.30 15.19 14.27
N HIS A 283 18.27 15.34 15.59
CA HIS A 283 19.49 15.51 16.38
C HIS A 283 20.37 14.27 16.24
N SER A 284 21.68 14.46 16.06
CA SER A 284 22.63 13.36 15.79
C SER A 284 22.61 12.27 16.86
N SER A 285 22.39 12.65 18.13
CA SER A 285 22.28 11.70 19.25
C SER A 285 21.13 10.71 19.16
N LEU A 286 20.14 10.94 18.28
CA LEU A 286 19.02 10.03 18.05
C LEU A 286 19.34 8.95 17.01
N THR A 287 20.57 8.93 16.49
CA THR A 287 21.08 7.92 15.56
C THR A 287 22.36 7.29 16.12
N ILE A 288 22.61 6.02 15.81
CA ILE A 288 23.85 5.33 16.27
C ILE A 288 25.09 5.96 15.62
N ASN A 289 24.99 6.33 14.35
CA ASN A 289 26.11 6.85 13.57
C ASN A 289 26.33 8.36 13.73
N ASN A 290 25.57 9.02 14.61
CA ASN A 290 25.55 10.48 14.75
C ASN A 290 25.24 11.21 13.43
N GLU A 291 24.41 10.62 12.58
CA GLU A 291 23.91 11.21 11.35
C GLU A 291 23.09 12.46 11.67
N LYS A 292 23.48 13.60 11.08
CA LYS A 292 22.68 14.82 11.12
C LYS A 292 21.81 14.86 9.86
N VAL A 293 20.51 14.81 10.05
CA VAL A 293 19.53 14.74 8.97
C VAL A 293 18.44 15.76 9.21
N SER A 294 18.07 16.50 8.17
CA SER A 294 16.91 17.38 8.18
C SER A 294 15.78 16.71 7.42
N TYR A 295 14.55 16.91 7.89
CA TYR A 295 13.35 16.38 7.29
C TYR A 295 12.36 17.50 6.99
N ALA A 296 11.75 17.50 5.81
CA ALA A 296 10.69 18.43 5.44
C ALA A 296 9.32 17.77 5.57
N LEU A 297 8.35 18.44 6.17
CA LEU A 297 6.96 17.97 6.24
C LEU A 297 6.35 18.03 4.85
N THR A 298 6.12 16.87 4.24
CA THR A 298 5.58 16.78 2.89
C THR A 298 4.09 16.49 2.88
N GLY A 299 3.53 15.86 3.91
CA GLY A 299 2.10 15.59 3.95
C GLY A 299 1.53 15.28 5.33
N CYS A 300 0.21 15.34 5.43
CA CYS A 300 -0.53 14.94 6.62
C CYS A 300 -1.82 14.22 6.23
N LEU A 301 -2.25 13.27 7.04
CA LEU A 301 -3.61 12.72 6.95
C LEU A 301 -4.41 13.21 8.14
N ILE A 302 -5.62 13.64 7.83
CA ILE A 302 -6.56 14.18 8.79
C ILE A 302 -7.78 13.28 8.76
N PHE A 303 -8.27 12.95 9.95
CA PHE A 303 -9.48 12.18 10.16
C PHE A 303 -10.52 13.08 10.81
N TYR A 304 -11.72 13.11 10.24
CA TYR A 304 -12.89 13.77 10.81
C TYR A 304 -13.97 12.76 11.10
N GLY A 305 -14.61 12.84 12.27
CA GLY A 305 -15.73 11.97 12.64
C GLY A 305 -15.37 11.02 13.79
N ASP A 306 -16.23 10.03 14.00
CA ASP A 306 -16.07 9.01 15.03
C ASP A 306 -15.54 7.69 14.44
N HIS A 307 -15.27 6.69 15.29
CA HIS A 307 -14.78 5.37 14.88
C HIS A 307 -15.67 4.64 13.85
N ASN A 308 -16.96 4.96 13.78
CA ASN A 308 -17.93 4.24 12.96
C ASN A 308 -18.27 4.98 11.66
N ASN A 309 -18.05 6.30 11.63
CA ASN A 309 -18.38 7.15 10.51
C ASN A 309 -17.40 8.31 10.42
N GLY A 310 -16.21 7.97 9.92
CA GLY A 310 -15.17 8.94 9.67
C GLY A 310 -14.96 9.29 8.20
N HIS A 311 -14.27 10.40 7.98
CA HIS A 311 -13.85 10.87 6.67
C HIS A 311 -12.38 11.30 6.71
N TYR A 312 -11.58 10.71 5.82
CA TYR A 312 -10.17 11.01 5.70
C TYR A 312 -9.93 12.03 4.58
N ILE A 313 -9.06 12.99 4.85
CA ILE A 313 -8.52 13.89 3.84
C ILE A 313 -7.00 13.97 3.96
N SER A 314 -6.36 14.38 2.87
CA SER A 314 -4.91 14.54 2.80
C SER A 314 -4.53 16.01 2.63
N LEU A 315 -3.46 16.41 3.31
CA LEU A 315 -2.68 17.60 3.00
C LEU A 315 -1.39 17.18 2.32
N GLN A 316 -0.99 17.90 1.27
CA GLN A 316 0.31 17.74 0.63
C GLN A 316 1.00 19.08 0.43
N LYS A 317 2.28 19.15 0.75
CA LYS A 317 3.18 20.23 0.33
C LYS A 317 3.80 19.86 -1.01
N LYS A 318 3.63 20.72 -1.99
CA LYS A 318 4.34 20.72 -3.28
C LYS A 318 5.26 21.94 -3.36
N PRO A 319 6.19 21.99 -4.34
CA PRO A 319 7.09 23.13 -4.50
C PRO A 319 6.37 24.49 -4.60
N ASP A 320 5.15 24.50 -5.15
CA ASP A 320 4.37 25.71 -5.34
C ASP A 320 3.38 26.03 -4.20
N GLY A 321 3.27 25.19 -3.17
CA GLY A 321 2.43 25.44 -1.99
C GLY A 321 1.73 24.21 -1.40
N TRP A 322 0.79 24.46 -0.49
CA TRP A 322 -0.01 23.41 0.15
C TRP A 322 -1.30 23.12 -0.62
N TYR A 323 -1.69 21.85 -0.65
CA TYR A 323 -2.93 21.36 -1.23
C TYR A 323 -3.74 20.60 -0.19
N LEU A 324 -5.03 20.93 -0.12
CA LEU A 324 -6.06 20.17 0.59
C LEU A 324 -6.74 19.24 -0.41
N ILE A 325 -6.69 17.94 -0.15
CA ILE A 325 -7.20 16.90 -1.04
C ILE A 325 -8.30 16.16 -0.32
N ASN A 326 -9.54 16.43 -0.73
CA ASN A 326 -10.74 15.79 -0.23
C ASN A 326 -11.36 14.95 -1.35
N ASP A 327 -10.92 13.68 -1.43
CA ASP A 327 -11.25 12.78 -2.54
C ASP A 327 -10.95 13.42 -3.91
N HIS A 328 -11.97 13.70 -4.71
CA HIS A 328 -11.86 14.31 -6.03
C HIS A 328 -11.63 15.83 -5.98
N GLN A 329 -11.84 16.45 -4.81
CA GLN A 329 -11.71 17.89 -4.64
C GLN A 329 -10.29 18.24 -4.20
N VAL A 330 -9.51 18.77 -5.13
CA VAL A 330 -8.18 19.29 -4.87
C VAL A 330 -8.24 20.81 -4.81
N LYS A 331 -7.76 21.38 -3.71
CA LYS A 331 -7.73 22.84 -3.52
C LYS A 331 -6.37 23.28 -3.01
N LYS A 332 -5.72 24.20 -3.72
CA LYS A 332 -4.55 24.91 -3.20
C LYS A 332 -4.97 25.82 -2.03
N ILE A 333 -4.22 25.77 -0.94
CA ILE A 333 -4.49 26.51 0.29
C ILE A 333 -3.27 27.32 0.72
N THR A 334 -3.50 28.33 1.57
CA THR A 334 -2.43 29.15 2.16
C THR A 334 -1.70 28.38 3.26
N ASP A 335 -0.46 28.78 3.58
CA ASP A 335 0.31 28.18 4.69
C ASP A 335 -0.44 28.30 6.03
N LEU A 336 -1.12 29.43 6.28
CA LEU A 336 -1.94 29.62 7.50
C LEU A 336 -3.08 28.60 7.59
N GLN A 337 -3.77 28.34 6.48
CA GLN A 337 -4.80 27.30 6.43
C GLN A 337 -4.19 25.92 6.69
N ALA A 338 -3.05 25.61 6.06
CA ALA A 338 -2.35 24.35 6.27
C ALA A 338 -1.94 24.18 7.73
N ILE A 339 -1.41 25.22 8.41
CA ILE A 339 -1.08 25.19 9.84
C ILE A 339 -2.30 24.78 10.67
N ASN A 340 -3.47 25.36 10.39
CA ASN A 340 -4.69 25.05 11.13
C ASN A 340 -5.17 23.62 10.90
N PHE A 341 -5.18 23.15 9.65
CA PHE A 341 -5.58 21.78 9.33
C PHE A 341 -4.65 20.73 9.98
N ARG A 342 -3.34 20.99 9.99
CA ARG A 342 -2.33 20.07 10.54
C ARG A 342 -2.49 19.80 12.04
N LYS A 343 -3.07 20.71 12.82
CA LYS A 343 -3.34 20.50 14.26
C LYS A 343 -4.25 19.30 14.53
N SER A 344 -5.13 18.97 13.58
CA SER A 344 -6.06 17.84 13.64
C SER A 344 -5.53 16.61 12.90
N ALA A 345 -4.34 16.66 12.30
CA ALA A 345 -3.76 15.51 11.62
C ALA A 345 -3.45 14.37 12.59
N TYR A 346 -3.76 13.15 12.19
CA TYR A 346 -3.46 11.95 12.96
C TYR A 346 -2.24 11.21 12.39
N MET A 347 -1.81 11.52 11.17
CA MET A 347 -0.55 11.04 10.62
C MET A 347 0.21 12.19 9.95
N PHE A 348 1.51 12.26 10.20
CA PHE A 348 2.44 13.20 9.59
C PHE A 348 3.47 12.43 8.77
N HIS A 349 3.74 12.92 7.57
CA HIS A 349 4.74 12.37 6.68
C HIS A 349 5.80 13.43 6.41
N TYR A 350 7.04 13.12 6.78
CA TYR A 350 8.20 13.94 6.49
C TYR A 350 9.13 13.19 5.56
N SER A 351 9.71 13.88 4.58
CA SER A 351 10.74 13.32 3.71
C SER A 351 12.09 13.91 4.07
N LYS A 352 13.12 13.07 4.04
CA LYS A 352 14.50 13.47 4.26
C LYS A 352 14.91 14.50 3.23
N GLU A 353 15.44 15.63 3.69
CA GLU A 353 16.00 16.63 2.80
C GLU A 353 17.29 16.06 2.18
N GLN A 354 17.39 16.10 0.86
CA GLN A 354 18.64 15.76 0.20
C GLN A 354 19.69 16.79 0.65
N THR A 355 20.64 16.35 1.47
CA THR A 355 21.85 17.11 1.74
C THR A 355 22.57 17.26 0.41
N THR A 356 22.33 18.37 -0.28
CA THR A 356 23.18 18.78 -1.38
C THR A 356 24.55 18.99 -0.75
N ALA A 357 25.40 17.97 -0.83
CA ALA A 357 26.80 18.13 -0.47
C ALA A 357 27.28 19.40 -1.19
N PRO A 358 27.95 20.34 -0.50
CA PRO A 358 28.48 21.51 -1.18
C PRO A 358 29.30 20.98 -2.35
N ILE A 359 28.86 21.24 -3.57
CA ILE A 359 29.56 20.83 -4.78
C ILE A 359 30.99 21.31 -4.54
N PRO A 360 31.99 20.40 -4.45
CA PRO A 360 33.36 20.84 -4.31
C PRO A 360 33.57 21.78 -5.48
N VAL A 361 33.85 23.05 -5.20
CA VAL A 361 34.15 24.04 -6.22
C VAL A 361 35.47 23.59 -6.82
N VAL A 362 35.40 22.65 -7.76
CA VAL A 362 36.55 22.27 -8.56
C VAL A 362 36.86 23.54 -9.33
N PRO A 363 38.05 24.14 -9.14
CA PRO A 363 38.40 25.35 -9.87
C PRO A 363 38.26 25.03 -11.35
N VAL A 364 37.36 25.75 -12.01
CA VAL A 364 37.09 25.61 -13.44
C VAL A 364 38.39 25.92 -14.16
N ALA A 365 39.11 24.88 -14.57
CA ALA A 365 40.21 25.02 -15.49
C ALA A 365 39.60 25.46 -16.83
N THR A 366 39.89 26.69 -17.24
CA THR A 366 39.49 27.26 -18.52
C THR A 366 40.18 26.49 -19.66
N THR A 367 39.59 25.39 -20.10
CA THR A 367 39.98 24.70 -21.33
C THR A 367 39.07 25.13 -22.46
N THR A 368 39.54 26.12 -23.22
CA THR A 368 39.12 26.34 -24.61
C THR A 368 39.36 25.06 -25.40
N THR A 369 38.28 24.36 -25.78
CA THR A 369 38.38 23.22 -26.71
C THR A 369 37.39 23.41 -27.85
N THR A 370 37.98 23.50 -29.04
CA THR A 370 37.40 23.43 -30.38
C THR A 370 36.66 22.11 -30.63
N THR A 371 35.52 22.20 -31.30
CA THR A 371 34.64 21.10 -31.73
C THR A 371 35.33 20.13 -32.70
N PRO A 372 35.17 18.80 -32.50
CA PRO A 372 35.13 17.87 -33.62
C PRO A 372 33.89 16.97 -33.62
N ASP A 373 33.53 16.56 -34.83
CA ASP A 373 32.30 15.88 -35.24
C ASP A 373 31.98 14.56 -34.50
N ALA A 374 30.68 14.33 -34.30
CA ALA A 374 30.12 13.14 -33.66
C ALA A 374 30.08 11.92 -34.61
N PRO A 375 30.42 10.70 -34.14
CA PRO A 375 30.14 9.48 -34.88
C PRO A 375 28.77 8.88 -34.49
N ILE A 376 28.10 8.35 -35.51
CA ILE A 376 26.81 7.64 -35.46
C ILE A 376 27.00 6.26 -34.82
N ILE A 377 26.25 5.96 -33.74
CA ILE A 377 26.20 4.64 -33.11
C ILE A 377 24.99 3.86 -33.65
N LYS A 378 25.24 2.64 -34.13
CA LYS A 378 24.22 1.65 -34.54
C LYS A 378 23.81 0.78 -33.34
N ASN A 379 22.51 0.54 -33.21
CA ASN A 379 21.88 -0.34 -32.22
C ASN A 379 22.36 -1.80 -32.34
N VAL A 380 22.70 -2.40 -31.21
CA VAL A 380 22.98 -3.84 -31.05
C VAL A 380 21.78 -4.50 -30.36
N ALA A 381 21.24 -5.56 -30.95
CA ALA A 381 20.13 -6.35 -30.39
C ALA A 381 20.64 -7.39 -29.37
N ALA A 382 19.88 -7.60 -28.30
CA ALA A 382 20.13 -8.64 -27.28
C ALA A 382 19.34 -9.95 -27.54
N PRO A 383 19.77 -11.12 -27.04
CA PRO A 383 19.41 -12.44 -27.59
C PRO A 383 18.23 -13.14 -26.90
N ALA A 384 17.52 -13.97 -27.68
CA ALA A 384 16.23 -14.59 -27.41
C ALA A 384 16.20 -15.86 -26.52
N SER A 385 17.18 -16.11 -25.65
CA SER A 385 17.33 -17.41 -24.98
C SER A 385 16.60 -17.60 -23.63
N TRP A 386 15.85 -16.60 -23.14
CA TRP A 386 15.26 -16.68 -21.79
C TRP A 386 13.80 -17.18 -21.77
N LYS A 387 13.14 -17.31 -22.93
CA LYS A 387 11.71 -17.66 -23.03
C LYS A 387 11.39 -19.14 -22.84
N MET A 388 12.38 -20.04 -22.91
CA MET A 388 12.12 -21.50 -22.98
C MET A 388 12.28 -22.27 -21.66
N TRP A 389 12.91 -21.71 -20.63
CA TRP A 389 13.12 -22.43 -19.36
C TRP A 389 11.96 -22.30 -18.36
N ALA A 390 11.19 -21.20 -18.41
CA ALA A 390 10.09 -20.97 -17.47
C ALA A 390 8.82 -21.79 -17.75
N LEU A 391 8.61 -22.23 -19.00
CA LEU A 391 7.38 -22.90 -19.41
C LEU A 391 7.37 -24.40 -19.06
N ASN A 392 8.53 -25.08 -19.08
CA ASN A 392 8.61 -26.53 -18.90
C ASN A 392 8.74 -26.98 -17.43
N GLY A 393 9.27 -26.14 -16.54
CA GLY A 393 9.39 -26.46 -15.11
C GLY A 393 8.05 -26.42 -14.36
N ALA A 394 7.12 -25.57 -14.77
CA ALA A 394 5.83 -25.39 -14.08
C ALA A 394 4.82 -26.50 -14.37
N LEU A 395 4.90 -27.16 -15.54
CA LEU A 395 3.96 -28.21 -15.95
C LEU A 395 4.14 -29.54 -15.19
N ALA A 396 5.39 -29.92 -14.86
CA ALA A 396 5.68 -31.21 -14.21
C ALA A 396 5.29 -31.25 -12.71
N ILE A 397 5.33 -30.11 -12.02
CA ILE A 397 4.96 -30.00 -10.60
C ILE A 397 3.43 -29.94 -10.44
N THR A 398 2.73 -29.29 -11.37
CA THR A 398 1.28 -29.09 -11.32
C THR A 398 0.50 -30.42 -11.49
N ALA A 399 0.96 -31.33 -12.34
CA ALA A 399 0.27 -32.60 -12.59
C ALA A 399 0.29 -33.56 -11.38
N ASN A 400 1.38 -33.59 -10.61
CA ASN A 400 1.53 -34.50 -9.47
C ASN A 400 0.79 -34.02 -8.22
N THR A 401 0.73 -32.70 -7.98
CA THR A 401 -0.01 -32.13 -6.85
C THR A 401 -1.53 -32.20 -7.06
N CYS A 402 -2.01 -32.00 -8.29
CA CYS A 402 -3.45 -32.15 -8.61
C CYS A 402 -3.95 -33.59 -8.45
N ARG A 403 -3.12 -34.59 -8.74
CA ARG A 403 -3.47 -36.01 -8.57
C ARG A 403 -3.56 -36.43 -7.11
N PHE A 404 -2.73 -35.85 -6.24
CA PHE A 404 -2.70 -36.18 -4.81
C PHE A 404 -3.93 -35.62 -4.08
N VAL A 405 -4.23 -34.32 -4.26
CA VAL A 405 -5.34 -33.63 -3.57
C VAL A 405 -6.71 -34.19 -3.99
N PHE A 406 -6.90 -34.47 -5.28
CA PHE A 406 -8.16 -35.04 -5.76
C PHE A 406 -8.45 -36.41 -5.15
N ARG A 407 -7.40 -37.24 -4.97
CA ARG A 407 -7.54 -38.57 -4.35
C ARG A 407 -7.92 -38.46 -2.87
N THR A 408 -7.29 -37.55 -2.12
CA THR A 408 -7.59 -37.37 -0.68
C THR A 408 -8.99 -36.84 -0.42
N THR A 409 -9.46 -35.90 -1.25
CA THR A 409 -10.81 -35.33 -1.09
C THR A 409 -11.90 -36.34 -1.46
N VAL A 410 -11.70 -37.13 -2.51
CA VAL A 410 -12.66 -38.20 -2.89
C VAL A 410 -12.71 -39.30 -1.83
N ASP A 411 -11.56 -39.72 -1.30
CA ASP A 411 -11.49 -40.75 -0.25
C ASP A 411 -12.14 -40.28 1.07
N TYR A 412 -11.96 -39.01 1.44
CA TYR A 412 -12.61 -38.41 2.60
C TYR A 412 -14.14 -38.38 2.46
N LEU A 413 -14.64 -37.96 1.31
CA LEU A 413 -16.08 -37.90 1.03
C LEU A 413 -16.70 -39.31 1.00
N PHE A 414 -16.04 -40.28 0.36
CA PHE A 414 -16.51 -41.68 0.35
C PHE A 414 -16.54 -42.33 1.74
N THR A 415 -15.60 -41.98 2.61
CA THR A 415 -15.56 -42.52 3.99
C THR A 415 -16.69 -41.95 4.84
N LYS A 416 -17.10 -40.70 4.59
CA LYS A 416 -18.19 -40.04 5.29
C LYS A 416 -19.56 -40.59 4.84
N PHE A 417 -19.76 -40.81 3.54
CA PHE A 417 -21.00 -41.36 2.97
C PHE A 417 -21.22 -42.87 3.22
N LYS A 418 -20.25 -43.61 3.76
CA LYS A 418 -20.45 -45.02 4.17
C LYS A 418 -20.91 -45.17 5.63
N LYS A 419 -20.89 -44.09 6.41
CA LYS A 419 -21.28 -44.08 7.83
C LYS A 419 -22.70 -43.57 8.07
N ASP A 420 -23.29 -42.94 7.06
CA ASP A 420 -24.71 -42.54 6.99
C ASP A 420 -25.41 -43.47 5.98
#